data_AF-A0A268JTW2-F1
#
_entry.id   AF-A0A268JTW2-F1
#
_cell.length_a   1.000
_cell.length_b   1.000
_cell.length_c   1.000
_cell.angle_alpha   90.00
_cell.angle_beta   90.00
_cell.angle_gamma   90.00
#
_symmetry.space_group_name_H-M   'P 1'
#
loop_
_entity.id
_entity.type
_entity.pdbx_description
1 polymer ?
#
loop_
_entity_poly.entity_id
_entity_poly.type
_entity_poly.pdbx_seq_one_letter_code
_entity_poly.pdbx_strand_id
1 'polypeptide(L)'
;MAFEKGLAQSEKAYNQLTEISSLFANIVKEEFLSTWQWWFGLALFIVPWIVWFRFRKKDSTGRLLLGGLLTILLSLTIDLAALSLGLWSYPMVIIPLAPFLFLPYHFSLAPVAVMLALQIKPKMNPLLKGIIFSSIAAFGGMNFFNAIDFYNPKNWSTLYDFIIFLTFYFAAYSVTKIESYTKLDKGKI
;
A
#
# COMPACT_ATOMS: atom_id res chain seq x y z
N MET A 1 18.91 -26.80 -24.42
CA MET A 1 19.01 -27.66 -23.22
C MET A 1 18.86 -26.91 -21.89
N ALA A 2 19.80 -26.05 -21.44
CA ALA A 2 19.65 -25.34 -20.15
C ALA A 2 18.46 -24.36 -20.14
N PHE A 3 18.24 -23.64 -21.25
CA PHE A 3 17.11 -22.73 -21.44
C PHE A 3 15.75 -23.45 -21.36
N GLU A 4 15.56 -24.51 -22.14
CA GLU A 4 14.30 -25.30 -22.13
C GLU A 4 14.03 -25.95 -20.78
N LYS A 5 15.08 -26.46 -20.11
CA LYS A 5 14.96 -26.97 -18.73
C LYS A 5 14.51 -25.86 -17.77
N GLY A 6 15.06 -24.65 -17.90
CA GLY A 6 14.65 -23.48 -17.12
C GLY A 6 13.19 -23.12 -17.35
N LEU A 7 12.73 -23.09 -18.60
CA LEU A 7 11.32 -22.84 -18.94
C LEU A 7 10.39 -23.89 -18.31
N ALA A 8 10.73 -25.18 -18.41
CA ALA A 8 9.93 -26.25 -17.82
C ALA A 8 9.84 -26.15 -16.28
N GLN A 9 10.94 -25.76 -15.62
CA GLN A 9 10.94 -25.53 -14.17
C GLN A 9 10.10 -24.30 -13.78
N SER A 10 10.19 -23.22 -14.56
CA SER A 10 9.38 -22.02 -14.38
C SER A 10 7.89 -22.34 -14.51
N GLU A 11 7.49 -23.09 -15.53
CA GLU A 11 6.10 -23.50 -15.75
C GLU A 11 5.57 -24.35 -14.58
N LYS A 12 6.40 -25.26 -14.05
CA LYS A 12 6.05 -26.03 -12.86
C LYS A 12 5.79 -25.12 -11.65
N ALA A 13 6.61 -24.09 -11.45
CA ALA A 13 6.41 -23.13 -10.37
C ALA A 13 5.11 -22.30 -10.56
N TYR A 14 4.78 -21.91 -11.79
CA TYR A 14 3.51 -21.22 -12.09
C TYR A 14 2.27 -22.10 -11.82
N ASN A 15 2.36 -23.40 -12.09
CA ASN A 15 1.29 -24.33 -11.74
C ASN A 15 1.06 -24.38 -10.22
N GLN A 16 2.14 -24.45 -9.43
CA GLN A 16 2.05 -24.38 -7.96
C GLN A 16 1.48 -23.04 -7.48
N LEU A 17 1.88 -21.93 -8.10
CA LEU A 17 1.34 -20.61 -7.78
C LEU A 17 -0.17 -20.51 -8.07
N THR A 18 -0.63 -21.16 -9.14
CA THR A 18 -2.06 -21.22 -9.51
C THR A 18 -2.87 -22.04 -8.51
N GLU A 19 -2.33 -23.17 -8.05
CA GLU A 19 -2.93 -23.99 -6.99
C GLU A 19 -3.05 -23.19 -5.68
N ILE A 20 -1.99 -22.50 -5.27
CA ILE A 20 -1.97 -21.63 -4.08
C ILE A 20 -3.01 -20.51 -4.20
N SER A 21 -3.08 -19.86 -5.37
CA SER A 21 -4.05 -18.79 -5.62
C SER A 21 -5.50 -19.31 -5.53
N SER A 22 -5.75 -20.50 -6.05
CA SER A 22 -7.05 -21.17 -5.96
C SER A 22 -7.41 -21.54 -4.52
N LEU A 23 -6.43 -22.00 -3.73
CA LEU A 23 -6.61 -22.26 -2.30
C LEU A 23 -7.01 -20.99 -1.54
N PHE A 24 -6.34 -19.87 -1.77
CA PHE A 24 -6.73 -18.59 -1.17
C PHE A 24 -8.13 -18.17 -1.58
N ALA A 25 -8.52 -18.36 -2.85
CA ALA A 25 -9.87 -18.06 -3.31
C ALA A 25 -10.94 -18.88 -2.56
N ASN A 26 -10.68 -20.17 -2.34
CA ASN A 26 -11.57 -21.03 -1.56
C ASN A 26 -11.63 -20.59 -0.09
N ILE A 27 -10.49 -20.33 0.56
CA ILE A 27 -10.44 -19.83 1.93
C ILE A 27 -11.25 -18.53 2.05
N VAL A 28 -11.06 -17.58 1.13
CA VAL A 28 -11.81 -16.32 1.16
C VAL A 28 -13.31 -16.57 1.07
N LYS A 29 -13.73 -17.41 0.13
CA LYS A 29 -15.15 -17.68 -0.15
C LYS A 29 -15.83 -18.44 0.99
N GLU A 30 -15.17 -19.47 1.52
CA GLU A 30 -15.76 -20.42 2.46
C GLU A 30 -15.59 -19.97 3.91
N GLU A 31 -14.43 -19.43 4.26
CA GLU A 31 -14.08 -19.10 5.65
C GLU A 31 -14.22 -17.61 5.95
N PHE A 32 -13.82 -16.72 5.04
CA PHE A 32 -13.67 -15.29 5.38
C PHE A 32 -14.88 -14.42 5.05
N LEU A 33 -15.59 -14.67 3.96
CA LEU A 33 -16.64 -13.76 3.46
C LEU A 33 -17.76 -13.48 4.48
N SER A 34 -18.05 -14.45 5.36
CA SER A 34 -19.06 -14.33 6.42
C SER A 34 -18.55 -13.66 7.70
N THR A 35 -17.25 -13.34 7.78
CA THR A 35 -16.62 -12.76 8.97
C THR A 35 -16.66 -11.24 8.94
N TRP A 36 -16.75 -10.59 10.11
CA TRP A 36 -16.72 -9.13 10.18
C TRP A 36 -15.35 -8.57 9.74
N GLN A 37 -14.28 -9.34 9.91
CA GLN A 37 -12.92 -9.00 9.49
C GLN A 37 -12.87 -8.77 7.98
N TRP A 38 -13.47 -9.64 7.19
CA TRP A 38 -13.48 -9.47 5.73
C TRP A 38 -14.18 -8.17 5.32
N TRP A 39 -15.35 -7.88 5.90
CA TRP A 39 -16.08 -6.63 5.66
C TRP A 39 -15.31 -5.40 6.15
N PHE A 40 -14.61 -5.52 7.28
CA PHE A 40 -13.74 -4.46 7.77
C PHE A 40 -12.56 -4.21 6.81
N GLY A 41 -11.92 -5.25 6.29
CA GLY A 41 -10.87 -5.14 5.28
C GLY A 41 -11.37 -4.49 3.99
N LEU A 42 -12.58 -4.83 3.54
CA LEU A 42 -13.23 -4.16 2.42
C LEU A 42 -13.51 -2.67 2.72
N ALA A 43 -13.95 -2.36 3.93
CA ALA A 43 -14.17 -0.98 4.37
C ALA A 43 -12.86 -0.18 4.40
N LEU A 44 -11.74 -0.76 4.85
CA LEU A 44 -10.41 -0.15 4.79
C LEU A 44 -9.95 0.13 3.35
N PHE A 45 -10.46 -0.61 2.37
CA PHE A 45 -10.19 -0.35 0.97
C PHE A 45 -11.02 0.82 0.42
N ILE A 46 -12.31 0.90 0.77
CA ILE A 46 -13.26 1.84 0.15
C ILE A 46 -13.36 3.18 0.91
N VAL A 47 -13.48 3.14 2.24
CA VAL A 47 -13.80 4.31 3.07
C VAL A 47 -12.72 5.40 2.99
N PRO A 48 -11.41 5.10 3.03
CA PRO A 48 -10.38 6.14 2.92
C PRO A 48 -10.50 6.94 1.62
N TRP A 49 -10.78 6.28 0.49
CA TRP A 49 -11.00 6.96 -0.77
C TRP A 49 -12.24 7.86 -0.74
N ILE A 50 -13.36 7.41 -0.17
CA ILE A 50 -14.56 8.24 0.01
C ILE A 50 -14.23 9.49 0.83
N VAL A 51 -13.53 9.32 1.95
CA VAL A 51 -13.07 10.43 2.82
C VAL A 51 -12.17 11.37 2.03
N TRP A 52 -11.19 10.85 1.29
CA TRP A 52 -10.30 11.68 0.49
C TRP A 52 -11.05 12.45 -0.60
N PHE A 53 -11.92 11.81 -1.36
CA PHE A 53 -12.73 12.51 -2.37
C PHE A 53 -13.60 13.60 -1.73
N ARG A 54 -14.12 13.38 -0.52
CA ARG A 54 -14.97 14.36 0.18
C ARG A 54 -14.21 15.56 0.75
N PHE A 55 -12.96 15.37 1.19
CA PHE A 55 -12.18 16.38 1.92
C PHE A 55 -10.89 16.85 1.22
N ARG A 56 -10.58 16.35 0.01
CA ARG A 56 -9.38 16.75 -0.72
C ARG A 56 -9.38 18.23 -1.06
N LYS A 57 -8.19 18.83 -1.07
CA LYS A 57 -7.97 20.16 -1.65
C LYS A 57 -8.05 20.10 -3.17
N LYS A 58 -9.20 20.48 -3.74
CA LYS A 58 -9.50 20.38 -5.18
C LYS A 58 -8.44 21.08 -6.05
N ASP A 59 -7.95 22.24 -5.62
CA ASP A 59 -6.92 23.03 -6.34
C ASP A 59 -5.55 22.34 -6.43
N SER A 60 -5.31 21.30 -5.65
CA SER A 60 -4.04 20.56 -5.61
C SER A 60 -4.24 19.07 -5.86
N THR A 61 -5.36 18.68 -6.48
CA THR A 61 -5.72 17.27 -6.72
C THR A 61 -4.60 16.53 -7.46
N GLY A 62 -4.05 17.10 -8.54
CA GLY A 62 -2.99 16.43 -9.31
C GLY A 62 -1.72 16.17 -8.51
N ARG A 63 -1.28 17.14 -7.70
CA ARG A 63 -0.10 16.99 -6.82
C ARG A 63 -0.33 15.93 -5.75
N LEU A 64 -1.52 15.90 -5.16
CA LEU A 64 -1.89 14.90 -4.16
C LEU A 64 -1.93 13.50 -4.80
N LEU A 65 -2.60 13.35 -5.94
CA LEU A 65 -2.67 12.06 -6.65
C LEU A 65 -1.30 11.57 -7.10
N LEU A 66 -0.39 12.46 -7.53
CA LEU A 66 0.98 12.07 -7.85
C LEU A 66 1.73 11.59 -6.60
N GLY A 67 1.55 12.27 -5.46
CA GLY A 67 2.08 11.81 -4.17
C GLY A 67 1.54 10.45 -3.77
N GLY A 68 0.22 10.26 -3.86
CA GLY A 68 -0.43 8.97 -3.59
C GLY A 68 0.05 7.87 -4.54
N LEU A 69 0.18 8.14 -5.84
CA LEU A 69 0.69 7.19 -6.82
C LEU A 69 2.13 6.77 -6.51
N LEU A 70 3.00 7.73 -6.18
CA LEU A 70 4.37 7.42 -5.77
C LEU A 70 4.40 6.56 -4.50
N THR A 71 3.52 6.84 -3.53
CA THR A 71 3.37 6.00 -2.33
C THR A 71 2.90 4.58 -2.68
N ILE A 72 1.95 4.41 -3.61
CA ILE A 72 1.52 3.08 -4.09
C ILE A 72 2.73 2.32 -4.65
N LEU A 73 3.49 2.94 -5.57
CA LEU A 73 4.64 2.31 -6.23
C LEU A 73 5.72 1.88 -5.22
N LEU A 74 6.09 2.77 -4.30
CA LEU A 74 7.08 2.45 -3.27
C LEU A 74 6.58 1.36 -2.32
N SER A 75 5.34 1.48 -1.85
CA SER A 75 4.78 0.52 -0.90
C SER A 75 4.63 -0.88 -1.47
N LEU A 76 4.12 -1.01 -2.71
CA LEU A 76 4.03 -2.31 -3.38
C LEU A 76 5.40 -2.92 -3.66
N THR A 77 6.38 -2.11 -4.06
CA THR A 77 7.73 -2.62 -4.33
C THR A 77 8.37 -3.20 -3.07
N ILE A 78 8.30 -2.49 -1.95
CA ILE A 78 8.82 -2.96 -0.67
C ILE A 78 8.05 -4.20 -0.21
N ASP A 79 6.72 -4.18 -0.33
CA ASP A 79 5.88 -5.27 0.15
C ASP A 79 6.11 -6.58 -0.60
N LEU A 80 6.15 -6.53 -1.94
CA LEU A 80 6.43 -7.72 -2.75
C LEU A 80 7.83 -8.29 -2.47
N ALA A 81 8.82 -7.43 -2.21
CA ALA A 81 10.15 -7.88 -1.80
C ALA A 81 10.10 -8.53 -0.41
N ALA A 82 9.42 -7.92 0.56
CA ALA A 82 9.30 -8.42 1.92
C ALA A 82 8.57 -9.77 2.00
N LEU A 83 7.45 -9.91 1.26
CA LEU A 83 6.72 -11.17 1.14
C LEU A 83 7.57 -12.26 0.49
N SER A 84 8.32 -11.93 -0.57
CA SER A 84 9.22 -12.88 -1.25
C SER A 84 10.35 -13.36 -0.34
N LEU A 85 10.79 -12.53 0.60
CA LEU A 85 11.81 -12.85 1.59
C LEU A 85 11.21 -13.51 2.86
N GLY A 86 9.88 -13.63 2.96
CA GLY A 86 9.21 -14.17 4.14
C GLY A 86 9.33 -13.29 5.38
N LEU A 87 9.62 -12.00 5.20
CA LEU A 87 9.82 -11.04 6.29
C LEU A 87 8.52 -10.72 7.03
N TRP A 88 7.38 -10.84 6.37
CA TRP A 88 6.05 -10.78 6.98
C TRP A 88 5.04 -11.55 6.13
N SER A 89 3.80 -11.62 6.59
CA SER A 89 2.69 -12.23 5.86
C SER A 89 1.36 -11.56 6.20
N TYR A 90 0.36 -11.73 5.34
CA TYR A 90 -1.00 -11.23 5.52
C TYR A 90 -1.98 -12.40 5.65
N PRO A 91 -2.34 -12.80 6.88
CA PRO A 91 -3.25 -13.93 7.09
C PRO A 91 -4.66 -13.66 6.53
N MET A 92 -5.10 -12.40 6.63
CA MET A 92 -6.42 -11.96 6.17
C MET A 92 -6.39 -11.51 4.71
N VAL A 93 -6.78 -12.39 3.79
CA VAL A 93 -6.94 -12.07 2.37
C VAL A 93 -8.35 -11.53 2.10
N ILE A 94 -8.45 -10.40 1.41
CA ILE A 94 -9.75 -9.76 1.09
C ILE A 94 -10.20 -10.07 -0.33
N ILE A 95 -9.33 -9.80 -1.31
CA ILE A 95 -9.60 -10.02 -2.73
C ILE A 95 -8.71 -11.17 -3.20
N PRO A 96 -9.25 -12.31 -3.65
CA PRO A 96 -8.44 -13.48 -4.00
C PRO A 96 -7.78 -13.37 -5.39
N LEU A 97 -8.13 -12.35 -6.18
CA LEU A 97 -7.41 -12.00 -7.41
C LEU A 97 -6.08 -11.35 -7.01
N ALA A 98 -4.96 -12.04 -7.20
CA ALA A 98 -3.64 -11.60 -6.73
C ALA A 98 -3.68 -11.21 -5.23
N PRO A 99 -3.83 -12.19 -4.32
CA PRO A 99 -4.27 -11.98 -2.93
C PRO A 99 -3.41 -11.02 -2.11
N PHE A 100 -2.14 -10.85 -2.50
CA PHE A 100 -1.20 -9.95 -1.84
C PHE A 100 -1.17 -8.54 -2.46
N LEU A 101 -1.54 -8.40 -3.73
CA LEU A 101 -1.52 -7.12 -4.44
C LEU A 101 -2.69 -6.23 -3.99
N PHE A 102 -3.88 -6.81 -3.85
CA PHE A 102 -5.13 -6.07 -3.59
C PHE A 102 -5.48 -5.97 -2.11
N LEU A 103 -4.47 -5.78 -1.27
CA LEU A 103 -4.67 -5.47 0.14
C LEU A 103 -4.94 -3.97 0.33
N PRO A 104 -5.77 -3.58 1.34
CA PRO A 104 -6.11 -2.18 1.57
C PRO A 104 -4.91 -1.31 1.94
N TYR A 105 -3.79 -1.89 2.38
CA TYR A 105 -2.62 -1.15 2.84
C TYR A 105 -1.99 -0.30 1.73
N HIS A 106 -1.76 -0.89 0.56
CA HIS A 106 -0.96 -0.27 -0.50
C HIS A 106 -1.79 0.61 -1.43
N PHE A 107 -3.02 0.21 -1.76
CA PHE A 107 -3.88 0.95 -2.70
C PHE A 107 -4.86 1.94 -2.04
N SER A 108 -5.04 1.87 -0.72
CA SER A 108 -5.97 2.74 -0.01
C SER A 108 -5.29 3.44 1.16
N LEU A 109 -4.92 2.72 2.21
CA LEU A 109 -4.51 3.31 3.48
C LEU A 109 -3.25 4.15 3.36
N ALA A 110 -2.13 3.59 2.87
CA ALA A 110 -0.88 4.33 2.73
C ALA A 110 -0.99 5.57 1.82
N PRO A 111 -1.46 5.47 0.56
CA PRO A 111 -1.54 6.63 -0.32
C PRO A 111 -2.53 7.68 0.16
N VAL A 112 -3.71 7.27 0.64
CA VAL A 112 -4.70 8.22 1.16
C VAL A 112 -4.21 8.90 2.43
N ALA A 113 -3.64 8.15 3.37
CA ALA A 113 -3.13 8.73 4.61
C ALA A 113 -1.99 9.71 4.36
N VAL A 114 -1.07 9.41 3.43
CA VAL A 114 -0.01 10.36 3.02
C VAL A 114 -0.62 11.60 2.37
N MET A 115 -1.58 11.46 1.45
CA MET A 115 -2.24 12.62 0.84
C MET A 115 -2.97 13.50 1.87
N LEU A 116 -3.68 12.88 2.83
CA LEU A 116 -4.35 13.58 3.92
C LEU A 116 -3.34 14.29 4.82
N ALA A 117 -2.26 13.59 5.21
CA ALA A 117 -1.17 14.18 5.96
C ALA A 117 -0.65 15.42 5.23
N LEU A 118 -0.23 15.31 3.97
CA LEU A 118 0.30 16.42 3.18
C LEU A 118 -0.63 17.64 3.15
N GLN A 119 -1.93 17.46 2.91
CA GLN A 119 -2.86 18.59 2.79
C GLN A 119 -3.28 19.22 4.13
N ILE A 120 -3.28 18.48 5.24
CA ILE A 120 -3.65 19.01 6.57
C ILE A 120 -2.52 19.86 7.13
N LYS A 121 -2.77 21.13 7.47
CA LYS A 121 -1.74 22.08 7.95
C LYS A 121 -0.49 22.09 7.04
N PRO A 122 -0.58 22.53 5.78
CA PRO A 122 0.51 22.44 4.80
C PRO A 122 1.73 23.33 5.15
N LYS A 123 1.55 24.32 6.03
CA LYS A 123 2.64 25.22 6.50
C LYS A 123 3.42 24.65 7.69
N MET A 124 3.01 23.50 8.24
CA MET A 124 3.71 22.85 9.34
C MET A 124 5.10 22.36 8.91
N ASN A 125 6.05 22.34 9.84
CA ASN A 125 7.39 21.81 9.59
C ASN A 125 7.29 20.38 8.98
N PRO A 126 7.84 20.15 7.77
CA PRO A 126 7.70 18.86 7.08
C PRO A 126 8.33 17.69 7.84
N LEU A 127 9.45 17.91 8.53
CA LEU A 127 10.13 16.87 9.31
C LEU A 127 9.27 16.43 10.48
N LEU A 128 8.78 17.37 11.29
CA LEU A 128 7.89 17.06 12.41
C LEU A 128 6.64 16.31 11.94
N LYS A 129 6.07 16.75 10.82
CA LYS A 129 4.87 16.15 10.25
C LYS A 129 5.11 14.75 9.70
N GLY A 130 6.27 14.52 9.06
CA GLY A 130 6.70 13.20 8.62
C GLY A 130 6.91 12.25 9.79
N ILE A 131 7.55 12.70 10.87
CA ILE A 131 7.72 11.91 12.09
C ILE A 131 6.36 11.53 12.67
N ILE A 132 5.45 12.49 12.86
CA ILE A 132 4.11 12.22 13.40
C ILE A 132 3.34 11.22 12.53
N PHE A 133 3.30 11.44 11.21
CA PHE A 133 2.64 10.53 10.27
C PHE A 133 3.20 9.11 10.39
N SER A 134 4.52 8.97 10.39
CA SER A 134 5.20 7.69 10.39
C SER A 134 5.04 6.96 11.73
N SER A 135 5.05 7.71 12.85
CA SER A 135 4.80 7.15 14.17
C SER A 135 3.37 6.62 14.29
N ILE A 136 2.38 7.37 13.80
CA ILE A 136 0.98 6.92 13.81
C ILE A 136 0.82 5.66 12.92
N ALA A 137 1.39 5.67 11.73
CA ALA A 137 1.27 4.55 10.79
C ALA A 137 1.97 3.28 11.30
N ALA A 138 3.21 3.39 11.76
CA ALA A 138 4.00 2.25 12.23
C ALA A 138 3.52 1.76 13.60
N PHE A 139 3.58 2.61 14.63
CA PHE A 139 3.32 2.17 16.00
C PHE A 139 1.82 2.08 16.34
N GLY A 140 0.97 2.80 15.62
CA GLY A 140 -0.48 2.69 15.73
C GLY A 140 -1.05 1.69 14.74
N GLY A 141 -0.94 2.00 13.45
CA GLY A 141 -1.56 1.21 12.37
C GLY A 141 -1.05 -0.23 12.29
N MET A 142 0.26 -0.45 12.15
CA MET A 142 0.79 -1.82 12.00
C MET A 142 0.59 -2.67 13.25
N ASN A 143 0.74 -2.09 14.44
CA ASN A 143 0.46 -2.80 15.69
C ASN A 143 -1.03 -3.15 15.83
N PHE A 144 -1.93 -2.26 15.42
CA PHE A 144 -3.36 -2.56 15.36
C PHE A 144 -3.65 -3.71 14.38
N PHE A 145 -3.07 -3.70 13.18
CA PHE A 145 -3.24 -4.79 12.20
C PHE A 145 -2.65 -6.11 12.68
N ASN A 146 -1.55 -6.08 13.42
CA ASN A 146 -1.01 -7.27 14.09
C ASN A 146 -1.97 -7.80 15.15
N ALA A 147 -2.57 -6.91 15.95
CA ALA A 147 -3.50 -7.30 17.02
C ALA A 147 -4.82 -7.91 16.53
N ILE A 148 -5.20 -7.68 15.27
CA ILE A 148 -6.42 -8.23 14.67
C ILE A 148 -6.15 -9.32 13.61
N ASP A 149 -4.91 -9.84 13.55
CA ASP A 149 -4.47 -10.90 12.61
C ASP A 149 -4.48 -10.51 11.12
N PHE A 150 -4.49 -9.21 10.85
CA PHE A 150 -4.43 -8.65 9.49
C PHE A 150 -3.00 -8.61 8.94
N TYR A 151 -2.00 -8.66 9.82
CA TYR A 151 -0.57 -8.59 9.52
C TYR A 151 0.19 -9.48 10.50
N ASN A 152 1.14 -10.28 10.01
CA ASN A 152 2.04 -11.06 10.86
C ASN A 152 3.50 -10.70 10.52
N PRO A 153 4.22 -10.00 11.42
CA PRO A 153 5.56 -9.49 11.13
C PRO A 153 6.68 -10.53 11.10
N LYS A 154 6.51 -11.82 11.45
CA LYS A 154 7.60 -12.84 11.40
C LYS A 154 8.98 -12.39 11.95
N ASN A 155 9.00 -11.59 13.04
CA ASN A 155 10.17 -10.94 13.67
C ASN A 155 10.61 -9.57 13.08
N TRP A 156 9.88 -9.04 12.13
CA TRP A 156 10.04 -7.68 11.63
C TRP A 156 9.78 -6.65 12.72
N SER A 157 10.72 -5.73 12.90
CA SER A 157 10.61 -4.67 13.89
C SER A 157 9.71 -3.55 13.38
N THR A 158 8.78 -3.10 14.22
CA THR A 158 7.94 -1.91 13.95
C THR A 158 8.77 -0.63 13.70
N LEU A 159 10.03 -0.60 14.15
CA LEU A 159 10.94 0.50 13.83
C LEU A 159 11.25 0.58 12.33
N TYR A 160 11.34 -0.56 11.64
CA TYR A 160 11.53 -0.56 10.19
C TYR A 160 10.30 -0.04 9.46
N ASP A 161 9.09 -0.38 9.94
CA ASP A 161 7.85 0.21 9.43
C ASP A 161 7.86 1.74 9.56
N PHE A 162 8.36 2.25 10.68
CA PHE A 162 8.52 3.70 10.88
C PHE A 162 9.43 4.33 9.81
N ILE A 163 10.57 3.72 9.51
CA ILE A 163 11.48 4.21 8.45
C ILE A 163 10.83 4.14 7.07
N ILE A 164 10.06 3.09 6.79
CA ILE A 164 9.31 2.92 5.54
C ILE A 164 8.27 4.04 5.38
N PHE A 165 7.41 4.26 6.38
CA PHE A 165 6.40 5.32 6.32
C PHE A 165 7.01 6.73 6.25
N LEU A 166 8.17 6.94 6.89
CA LEU A 166 8.91 8.20 6.81
C LEU A 166 9.40 8.45 5.39
N THR A 167 9.90 7.40 4.73
CA THR A 167 10.29 7.43 3.33
C THR A 167 9.10 7.75 2.43
N PHE A 168 7.95 7.12 2.64
CA PHE A 168 6.73 7.41 1.88
C PHE A 168 6.30 8.87 2.00
N TYR A 169 6.30 9.41 3.22
CA TYR A 169 5.94 10.80 3.45
C TYR A 169 6.86 11.75 2.71
N PHE A 170 8.18 11.59 2.81
CA PHE A 170 9.14 12.49 2.17
C PHE A 170 9.18 12.34 0.65
N ALA A 171 9.04 11.12 0.14
CA ALA A 171 8.92 10.87 -1.30
C ALA A 171 7.67 11.57 -1.86
N ALA A 172 6.51 11.40 -1.22
CA ALA A 172 5.30 12.09 -1.65
C ALA A 172 5.41 13.61 -1.46
N TYR A 173 6.04 14.09 -0.38
CA TYR A 173 6.26 15.52 -0.15
C TYR A 173 7.13 16.14 -1.25
N SER A 174 8.16 15.45 -1.74
CA SER A 174 9.05 15.98 -2.79
C SER A 174 8.28 16.24 -4.09
N VAL A 175 7.38 15.34 -4.49
CA VAL A 175 6.59 15.52 -5.72
C VAL A 175 5.54 16.61 -5.60
N THR A 176 5.10 16.94 -4.37
CA THR A 176 4.23 18.11 -4.17
C THR A 176 4.91 19.45 -4.45
N LYS A 177 6.24 19.49 -4.59
CA LYS A 177 7.00 20.71 -4.91
C LYS A 177 7.32 20.88 -6.39
N ILE A 178 7.00 19.90 -7.24
CA ILE A 178 7.25 19.97 -8.68
C ILE A 178 6.46 21.13 -9.29
N GLU A 179 7.07 21.99 -10.10
CA GLU A 179 6.36 23.13 -10.74
C GLU A 179 6.07 22.91 -12.23
N SER A 180 6.58 21.82 -12.82
CA SER A 180 6.51 21.49 -14.25
C SER A 180 5.16 20.91 -14.69
N TYR A 181 4.03 21.52 -14.30
CA TYR A 181 2.67 21.07 -14.67
C TYR A 181 2.04 21.89 -15.81
N THR A 182 2.84 22.62 -16.59
CA THR A 182 2.35 23.36 -17.76
C THR A 182 1.72 22.39 -18.77
N LYS A 183 0.65 22.83 -19.44
CA LYS A 183 0.02 22.03 -20.49
C LYS A 183 1.01 21.75 -21.63
N LEU A 184 0.99 20.54 -22.18
CA LEU A 184 1.89 20.10 -23.25
C LEU A 184 1.70 20.89 -24.55
N ASP A 185 0.50 21.44 -24.78
CA ASP A 185 0.14 22.25 -25.95
C ASP A 185 0.53 23.74 -25.82
N LYS A 186 1.08 24.15 -24.68
CA LYS A 186 1.60 25.50 -24.45
C LYS A 186 3.12 25.59 -24.62
N GLY A 187 3.65 24.98 -25.67
CA GLY A 187 5.01 25.23 -26.13
C GLY A 187 5.09 26.60 -26.80
N LYS A 188 6.06 27.43 -26.40
CA LYS A 188 6.53 28.53 -27.25
C LYS A 188 7.04 27.91 -28.56
N ILE A 189 6.48 28.33 -29.69
CA ILE A 189 7.16 28.26 -30.99
C ILE A 189 8.40 29.17 -30.89
#